data_AF-A0A6B0X5H7-F1
#
_entry.id   AF-A0A6B0X5H7-F1
#
_cell.length_a   1.000
_cell.length_b   1.000
_cell.length_c   1.000
_cell.angle_alpha   90.00
_cell.angle_beta   90.00
_cell.angle_gamma   90.00
#
_symmetry.space_group_name_H-M   'P 1'
#
loop_
_entity.id
_entity.type
_entity.pdbx_description
1 polymer ?
#
loop_
_entity_poly.entity_id
_entity_poly.type
_entity_poly.pdbx_seq_one_letter_code
_entity_poly.pdbx_strand_id
1 'polypeptide(L)'
;MQSLAEKLEVSRSELLDMGLRGNTLLNFRLGAKALEVIDEKSREVFRILVTEQKPMSFISVPESLEDEGEQQAPKGADVQNSLFGASPEDESEQQTLHQILEDQYADRRHTDNRLQTKLTADALDKSLLKISTEAESYYQEQGVDLLYLALGFLTWYEHESSSTPRKAPLVLVP
;
A
#
# COMPACT_ATOMS: atom_id res chain seq x y z
N MET A 1 -41.20 23.34 12.30
CA MET A 1 -40.46 22.30 13.02
C MET A 1 -39.94 21.34 11.99
N GLN A 2 -38.62 21.10 11.90
CA GLN A 2 -38.08 20.09 11.01
C GLN A 2 -38.64 18.71 11.39
N SER A 3 -39.00 17.91 10.39
CA SER A 3 -39.53 16.57 10.61
C SER A 3 -38.42 15.64 11.16
N LEU A 4 -38.81 14.57 11.86
CA LEU A 4 -37.83 13.59 12.38
C LEU A 4 -36.98 12.98 11.25
N ALA A 5 -37.58 12.78 10.07
CA ALA A 5 -36.89 12.28 8.89
C ALA A 5 -35.80 13.25 8.39
N GLU A 6 -36.07 14.56 8.38
CA GLU A 6 -35.08 15.58 8.01
C GLU A 6 -33.90 15.59 8.97
N LYS A 7 -34.14 15.44 10.28
CA LYS A 7 -33.06 15.36 11.27
C LYS A 7 -32.19 14.13 11.07
N LEU A 8 -32.80 12.97 10.76
CA LEU A 8 -32.06 11.75 10.48
C LEU A 8 -31.21 11.87 9.21
N GLU A 9 -31.71 12.52 8.16
CA GLU A 9 -30.92 12.71 6.94
C GLU A 9 -29.73 13.66 7.16
N VAL A 10 -29.91 14.72 7.95
CA VAL A 10 -28.81 15.61 8.34
C VAL A 10 -27.76 14.84 9.13
N SER A 11 -28.14 14.09 10.16
CA SER A 11 -27.19 13.28 10.94
C SER A 11 -26.51 12.19 10.09
N ARG A 12 -27.20 11.62 9.10
CA ARG A 12 -26.58 10.69 8.15
C ARG A 12 -25.50 11.36 7.32
N SER A 13 -25.75 12.57 6.84
CA SER A 13 -24.76 13.35 6.09
C SER A 13 -23.56 13.76 6.94
N GLU A 14 -23.77 14.05 8.23
CA GLU A 14 -22.72 14.42 9.18
C GLU A 14 -21.84 13.22 9.59
N LEU A 15 -22.39 12.01 9.59
CA LEU A 15 -21.65 10.77 9.88
C LEU A 15 -20.81 10.27 8.69
N LEU A 16 -21.08 10.74 7.47
CA LEU A 16 -20.32 10.37 6.28
C LEU A 16 -19.03 11.18 6.20
N ASP A 17 -17.89 10.54 6.43
CA ASP A 17 -16.58 11.16 6.20
C ASP A 17 -16.21 11.14 4.72
N MET A 18 -16.64 12.17 4.00
CA MET A 18 -16.22 12.44 2.62
C MET A 18 -14.86 13.19 2.55
N GLY A 19 -14.20 13.37 3.70
CA GLY A 19 -12.96 14.11 3.85
C GLY A 19 -11.78 13.38 3.24
N LEU A 20 -11.19 13.96 2.20
CA LEU A 20 -10.07 13.36 1.45
C LEU A 20 -8.71 13.42 2.18
N ARG A 21 -8.71 13.97 3.40
CA ARG A 21 -7.55 14.03 4.29
C ARG A 21 -7.56 12.94 5.37
N GLY A 22 -8.75 12.58 5.88
CA GLY A 22 -8.90 11.57 6.93
C GLY A 22 -9.24 10.19 6.38
N ASN A 23 -10.04 10.13 5.31
CA ASN A 23 -10.55 8.88 4.78
C ASN A 23 -9.55 8.20 3.83
N THR A 24 -8.79 7.23 4.36
CA THR A 24 -7.81 6.42 3.61
C THR A 24 -8.46 5.48 2.60
N LEU A 25 -9.76 5.18 2.73
CA LEU A 25 -10.51 4.39 1.74
C LEU A 25 -10.84 5.20 0.48
N LEU A 26 -10.91 6.53 0.60
CA LEU A 26 -11.12 7.42 -0.56
C LEU A 26 -9.81 7.93 -1.14
N ASN A 27 -8.82 8.20 -0.28
CA ASN A 27 -7.54 8.74 -0.69
C ASN A 27 -6.41 8.20 0.17
N PHE A 28 -5.89 7.04 -0.20
CA PHE A 28 -4.72 6.44 0.39
C PHE A 28 -3.45 7.19 -0.02
N ARG A 29 -2.59 7.47 0.97
CA ARG A 29 -1.27 8.06 0.76
C ARG A 29 -0.24 7.21 1.48
N LEU A 30 0.87 6.93 0.79
CA LEU A 30 1.98 6.23 1.40
C LEU A 30 2.57 7.09 2.52
N GLY A 31 2.78 6.48 3.67
CA GLY A 31 3.40 7.13 4.82
C GLY A 31 4.25 6.11 5.57
N ALA A 32 4.87 6.56 6.66
CA ALA A 32 5.81 5.73 7.42
C ALA A 32 5.18 4.58 8.22
N LYS A 33 3.91 4.26 7.96
CA LYS A 33 3.10 3.18 8.56
C LYS A 33 2.53 2.23 7.49
N ALA A 34 2.96 2.41 6.24
CA ALA A 34 2.54 1.61 5.11
C ALA A 34 3.78 1.09 4.39
N LEU A 35 3.67 -0.11 3.85
CA LEU A 35 4.69 -0.78 3.07
C LEU A 35 4.14 -1.05 1.67
N GLU A 36 4.91 -0.71 0.64
CA GLU A 36 4.56 -0.99 -0.75
C GLU A 36 5.08 -2.38 -1.15
N VAL A 37 4.17 -3.23 -1.63
CA VAL A 37 4.48 -4.52 -2.23
C VAL A 37 4.45 -4.36 -3.75
N ILE A 38 5.51 -4.81 -4.42
CA ILE A 38 5.71 -4.65 -5.87
C ILE A 38 5.78 -6.01 -6.55
N ASP A 39 5.52 -6.01 -7.86
CA ASP A 39 5.69 -7.20 -8.72
C ASP A 39 4.84 -8.43 -8.30
N GLU A 40 3.75 -8.21 -7.57
CA GLU A 40 2.85 -9.28 -7.11
C GLU A 40 1.50 -9.29 -7.82
N LYS A 41 0.96 -10.50 -8.02
CA LYS A 41 -0.38 -10.68 -8.56
C LYS A 41 -1.40 -10.77 -7.43
N SER A 42 -2.27 -9.77 -7.30
CA SER A 42 -3.27 -9.70 -6.23
C SER A 42 -4.15 -10.96 -6.12
N ARG A 43 -4.48 -11.60 -7.26
CA ARG A 43 -5.24 -12.87 -7.29
C ARG A 43 -4.51 -14.01 -6.58
N GLU A 44 -3.20 -14.08 -6.75
CA GLU A 44 -2.37 -15.14 -6.21
C GLU A 44 -2.12 -14.91 -4.71
N VAL A 45 -1.80 -13.67 -4.34
CA VAL A 45 -1.72 -13.24 -2.93
C VAL A 45 -3.02 -13.53 -2.18
N PHE A 46 -4.17 -13.20 -2.77
CA PHE A 46 -5.49 -13.51 -2.19
C PHE A 46 -5.69 -15.02 -2.02
N ARG A 47 -5.29 -15.84 -3.01
CA ARG A 47 -5.39 -17.29 -2.91
C ARG A 47 -4.56 -17.81 -1.74
N ILE A 48 -3.30 -17.42 -1.64
CA ILE A 48 -2.37 -17.93 -0.62
C ILE A 48 -2.80 -17.51 0.79
N LEU A 49 -3.12 -16.23 0.99
CA LEU A 49 -3.49 -15.71 2.32
C LEU A 49 -4.91 -16.10 2.74
N VAL A 50 -5.90 -15.96 1.86
CA VAL A 50 -7.32 -16.11 2.25
C VAL A 50 -7.84 -17.52 2.00
N THR A 51 -7.51 -18.11 0.85
CA THR A 51 -8.04 -19.44 0.49
C THR A 51 -7.22 -20.56 1.11
N GLU A 52 -5.89 -20.46 1.07
CA GLU A 52 -4.98 -21.48 1.58
C GLU A 52 -4.54 -21.26 3.03
N GLN A 53 -4.77 -20.06 3.60
CA GLN A 53 -4.38 -19.67 4.96
C GLN A 53 -2.90 -19.90 5.26
N LYS A 54 -2.04 -19.71 4.27
CA LYS A 54 -0.58 -19.86 4.42
C LYS A 54 0.05 -18.51 4.75
N PRO A 55 0.97 -18.46 5.72
CA PRO A 55 1.71 -17.24 6.00
C PRO A 55 2.64 -16.89 4.83
N MET A 56 2.75 -15.59 4.55
CA MET A 56 3.70 -15.03 3.59
C MET A 56 4.78 -14.22 4.33
N SER A 57 5.96 -14.11 3.72
CA SER A 57 7.10 -13.33 4.23
C SER A 57 7.45 -12.19 3.26
N PHE A 58 8.08 -11.12 3.73
CA PHE A 58 8.55 -10.05 2.86
C PHE A 58 10.00 -10.27 2.42
N ILE A 59 10.33 -9.85 1.19
CA ILE A 59 11.71 -9.80 0.68
C ILE A 59 12.09 -8.35 0.38
N SER A 60 13.34 -8.00 0.71
CA SER A 60 13.96 -6.74 0.31
C SER A 60 14.28 -6.73 -1.18
N VAL A 61 14.66 -5.55 -1.68
CA VAL A 61 15.26 -5.41 -3.00
C VAL A 61 16.56 -6.24 -3.07
N PRO A 62 16.90 -6.86 -4.22
CA PRO A 62 18.15 -7.61 -4.36
C PRO A 62 19.38 -6.72 -4.17
N GLU A 63 20.43 -7.23 -3.52
CA GLU A 63 21.70 -6.53 -3.24
C GLU A 63 22.32 -5.86 -4.49
N SER A 64 22.08 -6.41 -5.68
CA SER A 64 22.56 -5.84 -6.96
C SER A 64 22.04 -4.43 -7.27
N LEU A 65 20.98 -3.98 -6.59
CA LEU A 65 20.40 -2.65 -6.72
C LEU A 65 20.54 -1.81 -5.44
N GLU A 66 21.12 -2.37 -4.38
CA GLU A 66 21.34 -1.64 -3.12
C GLU A 66 22.41 -0.55 -3.29
N ASP A 67 23.43 -0.79 -4.12
CA ASP A 67 24.54 0.15 -4.37
C ASP A 67 24.10 1.44 -5.10
N GLU A 68 22.99 1.41 -5.84
CA GLU A 68 22.45 2.61 -6.52
C GLU A 68 21.47 3.41 -5.63
N GLY A 69 20.90 2.77 -4.59
CA GLY A 69 19.86 3.34 -3.73
C GLY A 69 20.34 4.25 -2.59
N GLU A 70 21.63 4.20 -2.20
CA GLU A 70 22.16 5.06 -1.12
C GLU A 70 22.17 6.56 -1.48
N GLN A 71 22.08 6.91 -2.76
CA GLN A 71 22.06 8.31 -3.22
C GLN A 71 20.66 8.93 -3.28
N GLN A 72 19.60 8.15 -3.04
CA GLN A 72 18.21 8.63 -3.08
C GLN A 72 17.43 8.28 -1.82
N ALA A 73 17.94 8.68 -0.65
CA ALA A 73 17.04 8.99 0.45
C ALA A 73 16.20 10.23 0.05
N PRO A 74 14.87 10.14 -0.14
CA PRO A 74 14.09 11.31 -0.49
C PRO A 74 14.09 12.28 0.70
N LYS A 75 14.91 13.33 0.61
CA LYS A 75 14.79 14.51 1.46
C LYS A 75 13.39 15.06 1.26
N GLY A 76 12.65 15.13 2.35
CA GLY A 76 11.20 15.38 2.35
C GLY A 76 10.78 16.56 1.49
N ALA A 77 9.89 16.30 0.53
CA ALA A 77 8.84 17.22 0.11
C ALA A 77 7.74 16.51 -0.69
N ASP A 78 8.06 15.60 -1.62
CA ASP A 78 7.07 15.15 -2.63
C ASP A 78 6.97 13.63 -2.83
N VAL A 79 6.98 12.85 -1.75
CA VAL A 79 6.67 11.39 -1.78
C VAL A 79 5.18 11.11 -2.02
N GLN A 80 4.37 12.15 -2.24
CA GLN A 80 2.91 12.07 -2.28
C GLN A 80 2.35 11.35 -3.53
N ASN A 81 3.18 11.11 -4.56
CA ASN A 81 2.70 10.58 -5.86
C ASN A 81 3.37 9.29 -6.35
N SER A 82 4.41 8.76 -5.68
CA SER A 82 5.22 7.62 -6.18
C SER A 82 4.62 6.23 -5.90
N LEU A 83 3.33 6.13 -5.56
CA LEU A 83 2.67 4.82 -5.40
C LEU A 83 2.33 4.15 -6.75
N PHE A 84 2.53 4.85 -7.88
CA PHE A 84 2.49 4.31 -9.26
C PHE A 84 3.39 5.24 -10.07
N GLY A 85 4.57 4.77 -10.51
CA GLY A 85 5.65 5.56 -11.11
C GLY A 85 5.15 6.65 -12.06
N ALA A 86 5.00 7.87 -11.54
CA ALA A 86 4.61 9.02 -12.36
C ALA A 86 5.84 9.68 -13.00
N SER A 87 7.03 9.26 -12.61
CA SER A 87 8.30 9.68 -13.18
C SER A 87 8.84 8.60 -14.12
N PRO A 88 9.38 8.95 -15.30
CA PRO A 88 10.00 8.00 -16.23
C PRO A 88 11.14 7.17 -15.60
N GLU A 89 11.79 7.72 -14.57
CA GLU A 89 12.86 7.06 -13.82
C GLU A 89 12.32 5.86 -13.02
N ASP A 90 11.19 6.02 -12.31
CA ASP A 90 10.54 4.95 -11.54
C ASP A 90 10.13 3.76 -12.43
N GLU A 91 9.63 4.03 -13.65
CA GLU A 91 9.23 2.97 -14.59
C GLU A 91 10.45 2.18 -15.10
N SER A 92 11.58 2.84 -15.28
CA SER A 92 12.82 2.19 -15.73
C SER A 92 13.42 1.28 -14.67
N GLU A 93 13.40 1.70 -13.40
CA GLU A 93 13.84 0.89 -12.25
C GLU A 93 12.91 -0.31 -12.01
N GLN A 94 11.59 -0.13 -12.21
CA GLN A 94 10.64 -1.22 -12.12
C GLN A 94 10.85 -2.26 -13.23
N GLN A 95 11.20 -1.83 -14.44
CA GLN A 95 11.48 -2.75 -15.55
C GLN A 95 12.78 -3.54 -15.31
N THR A 96 13.85 -2.91 -14.81
CA THR A 96 15.08 -3.62 -14.47
C THR A 96 14.88 -4.60 -13.32
N LEU A 97 14.17 -4.20 -12.26
CA LEU A 97 13.73 -5.09 -11.19
C LEU A 97 12.94 -6.28 -11.75
N HIS A 98 11.99 -6.00 -12.65
CA HIS A 98 11.15 -7.04 -13.21
C HIS A 98 11.97 -8.05 -14.01
N GLN A 99 12.98 -7.62 -14.75
CA GLN A 99 13.84 -8.49 -15.52
C GLN A 99 14.75 -9.35 -14.63
N ILE A 100 15.33 -8.76 -13.58
CA ILE A 100 16.18 -9.49 -12.62
C ILE A 100 15.39 -10.60 -11.90
N LEU A 101 14.16 -10.30 -11.49
CA LEU A 101 13.29 -11.27 -10.82
C LEU A 101 12.82 -12.39 -11.75
N GLU A 102 12.59 -12.07 -13.03
CA GLU A 102 12.27 -13.07 -14.05
C GLU A 102 13.40 -14.10 -14.21
N ASP A 103 14.64 -13.61 -14.34
CA ASP A 103 15.83 -14.44 -14.50
C ASP A 103 16.09 -15.34 -13.27
N GLN A 104 15.78 -14.86 -12.06
CA GLN A 104 16.04 -15.59 -10.83
C GLN A 104 14.93 -16.58 -10.43
N TYR A 105 13.66 -16.25 -10.69
CA TYR A 105 12.52 -16.96 -10.08
C TYR A 105 11.48 -17.48 -11.07
N ALA A 106 11.61 -17.21 -12.38
CA ALA A 106 10.80 -17.68 -13.51
C ALA A 106 9.46 -18.39 -13.18
N ASP A 107 9.50 -19.68 -12.80
CA ASP A 107 8.31 -20.52 -12.57
C ASP A 107 7.57 -20.25 -11.24
N ARG A 108 8.22 -19.65 -10.23
CA ARG A 108 7.66 -19.48 -8.88
C ARG A 108 7.41 -18.05 -8.47
N ARG A 109 7.87 -17.08 -9.24
CA ARG A 109 7.89 -15.63 -8.98
C ARG A 109 6.65 -15.01 -8.31
N HIS A 110 5.46 -15.54 -8.57
CA HIS A 110 4.23 -15.02 -7.95
C HIS A 110 3.51 -16.05 -7.10
N THR A 111 3.87 -17.34 -7.21
CA THR A 111 3.17 -18.47 -6.58
C THR A 111 3.86 -18.95 -5.31
N ASP A 112 4.98 -18.34 -4.95
CA ASP A 112 5.64 -18.57 -3.68
C ASP A 112 5.01 -17.72 -2.58
N ASN A 113 5.42 -17.99 -1.35
CA ASN A 113 4.86 -17.32 -0.18
C ASN A 113 5.66 -16.06 0.20
N ARG A 114 6.22 -15.37 -0.79
CA ARG A 114 7.07 -14.21 -0.54
C ARG A 114 6.53 -13.00 -1.26
N LEU A 115 6.61 -11.83 -0.61
CA LEU A 115 6.12 -10.57 -1.12
C LEU A 115 7.30 -9.64 -1.37
N GLN A 116 7.52 -9.28 -2.64
CA GLN A 116 8.61 -8.39 -3.01
C GLN A 116 8.35 -6.94 -2.61
N THR A 117 9.39 -6.24 -2.12
CA THR A 117 9.33 -4.82 -1.74
C THR A 117 10.44 -4.01 -2.41
N LYS A 118 10.29 -2.68 -2.42
CA LYS A 118 11.31 -1.73 -2.93
C LYS A 118 12.38 -1.36 -1.89
N LEU A 119 12.25 -1.81 -0.64
CA LEU A 119 13.12 -1.38 0.45
C LEU A 119 14.38 -2.25 0.53
N THR A 120 15.49 -1.64 0.92
CA THR A 120 16.70 -2.37 1.34
C THR A 120 16.40 -3.19 2.59
N ALA A 121 17.22 -4.20 2.89
CA ALA A 121 16.99 -5.08 4.03
C ALA A 121 16.83 -4.31 5.36
N ASP A 122 17.73 -3.38 5.67
CA ASP A 122 17.68 -2.58 6.91
C ASP A 122 16.45 -1.65 6.97
N ALA A 123 16.07 -1.03 5.84
CA ALA A 123 14.90 -0.17 5.79
C ALA A 123 13.59 -0.98 5.90
N LEU A 124 13.55 -2.17 5.29
CA LEU A 124 12.43 -3.10 5.37
C LEU A 124 12.22 -3.56 6.81
N ASP A 125 13.27 -4.00 7.48
CA ASP A 125 13.20 -4.47 8.87
C ASP A 125 12.69 -3.37 9.81
N LYS A 126 13.20 -2.14 9.68
CA LYS A 126 12.73 -0.99 10.45
C LYS A 126 11.25 -0.68 10.18
N SER A 127 10.82 -0.77 8.93
CA SER A 127 9.43 -0.53 8.54
C SER A 127 8.50 -1.60 9.11
N LEU A 128 8.84 -2.88 8.94
CA LEU A 128 8.08 -4.02 9.45
C LEU A 128 7.98 -4.00 10.98
N LEU A 129 9.09 -3.71 11.67
CA LEU A 129 9.09 -3.59 13.12
C LEU A 129 8.18 -2.46 13.59
N LYS A 130 8.21 -1.32 12.90
CA LYS A 130 7.33 -0.20 13.23
C LYS A 130 5.86 -0.51 13.00
N ILE A 131 5.52 -1.11 11.86
CA ILE A 131 4.14 -1.48 11.52
C ILE A 131 3.60 -2.50 12.53
N SER A 132 4.36 -3.55 12.84
CA SER A 132 3.96 -4.58 13.80
C SER A 132 3.77 -4.02 15.21
N THR A 133 4.71 -3.21 15.71
CA THR A 133 4.63 -2.60 17.04
C THR A 133 3.38 -1.71 17.18
N GLU A 134 3.06 -0.95 16.14
CA GLU A 134 1.89 -0.09 16.13
C GLU A 134 0.59 -0.90 16.05
N ALA A 135 0.52 -1.92 15.19
CA ALA A 135 -0.63 -2.80 15.08
C ALA A 135 -0.93 -3.52 16.43
N GLU A 136 0.11 -4.04 17.09
CA GLU A 136 -0.02 -4.66 18.41
C GLU A 136 -0.52 -3.65 19.46
N SER A 137 -0.02 -2.42 19.43
CA SER A 137 -0.44 -1.37 20.36
C SER A 137 -1.92 -1.03 20.18
N TYR A 138 -2.41 -0.88 18.95
CA TYR A 138 -3.84 -0.67 18.70
C TYR A 138 -4.69 -1.85 19.13
N TYR A 139 -4.24 -3.07 18.86
CA TYR A 139 -4.94 -4.27 19.29
C TYR A 139 -5.01 -4.36 20.82
N GLN A 140 -3.94 -4.05 21.54
CA GLN A 140 -3.90 -4.10 23.00
C GLN A 140 -4.70 -2.98 23.65
N GLU A 141 -4.65 -1.76 23.12
CA GLU A 141 -5.31 -0.58 23.71
C GLU A 141 -6.80 -0.50 23.38
N GLN A 142 -7.18 -0.85 22.15
CA GLN A 142 -8.54 -0.64 21.63
C GLN A 142 -9.26 -1.94 21.31
N GLY A 143 -8.56 -3.08 21.26
CA GLY A 143 -9.13 -4.37 20.89
C GLY A 143 -9.51 -4.48 19.41
N VAL A 144 -8.95 -3.61 18.56
CA VAL A 144 -9.29 -3.51 17.13
C VAL A 144 -8.07 -3.86 16.29
N ASP A 145 -8.28 -4.66 15.24
CA ASP A 145 -7.26 -4.91 14.23
C ASP A 145 -7.29 -3.81 13.16
N LEU A 146 -6.17 -3.12 13.01
CA LEU A 146 -6.01 -1.99 12.11
C LEU A 146 -4.99 -2.25 10.99
N LEU A 147 -4.38 -3.44 10.96
CA LEU A 147 -3.48 -3.81 9.89
C LEU A 147 -4.28 -4.46 8.76
N TYR A 148 -4.09 -3.95 7.54
CA TYR A 148 -4.74 -4.50 6.36
C TYR A 148 -3.76 -4.51 5.20
N LEU A 149 -3.82 -5.58 4.40
CA LEU A 149 -3.21 -5.66 3.10
C LEU A 149 -4.21 -5.17 2.04
N ALA A 150 -3.86 -4.09 1.35
CA ALA A 150 -4.64 -3.58 0.23
C ALA A 150 -4.25 -4.30 -1.07
N LEU A 151 -5.23 -4.99 -1.65
CA LEU A 151 -5.11 -5.67 -2.94
C LEU A 151 -5.69 -4.79 -4.04
N GLY A 152 -4.80 -4.07 -4.71
CA GLY A 152 -5.13 -3.19 -5.82
C GLY A 152 -5.73 -1.86 -5.39
N PHE A 153 -5.54 -0.85 -6.23
CA PHE A 153 -6.02 0.51 -6.03
C PHE A 153 -6.72 1.03 -7.28
N LEU A 154 -7.83 1.74 -7.07
CA LEU A 154 -8.49 2.54 -8.09
C LEU A 154 -7.92 3.95 -8.07
N THR A 155 -7.39 4.41 -9.20
CA THR A 155 -7.05 5.81 -9.40
C THR A 155 -8.27 6.57 -9.92
N TRP A 156 -8.63 7.65 -9.25
CA TRP A 156 -9.77 8.48 -9.59
C TRP A 156 -9.45 9.98 -9.44
N TYR A 157 -10.26 10.83 -10.08
CA TYR A 157 -10.10 12.28 -10.09
C TYR A 157 -11.40 12.93 -9.62
N GLU A 158 -11.30 14.01 -8.84
CA GLU A 158 -12.48 14.70 -8.31
C GLU A 158 -13.26 15.47 -9.38
N HIS A 159 -12.56 15.92 -10.42
CA HIS A 159 -13.14 16.63 -11.54
C HIS A 159 -12.40 16.25 -12.83
N GLU A 160 -13.06 16.31 -13.99
CA GLU A 160 -12.44 15.99 -15.29
C GLU A 160 -11.22 16.88 -15.60
N SER A 161 -11.21 18.10 -15.05
CA SER A 161 -10.10 19.06 -15.18
C SER A 161 -9.06 18.96 -14.07
N SER A 162 -9.25 18.06 -13.09
CA SER A 162 -8.31 17.89 -11.99
C SER A 162 -7.17 16.99 -12.43
N SER A 163 -5.93 17.46 -12.25
CA SER A 163 -4.73 16.68 -12.55
C SER A 163 -4.22 15.89 -11.34
N THR A 164 -4.91 15.95 -10.19
CA THR A 164 -4.45 15.29 -8.96
C THR A 164 -5.06 13.88 -8.85
N PRO A 165 -4.29 12.81 -9.06
CA PRO A 165 -4.79 11.45 -8.90
C PRO A 165 -5.04 11.15 -7.42
N ARG A 166 -6.18 10.52 -7.13
CA ARG A 166 -6.54 10.00 -5.80
C ARG A 166 -6.62 8.48 -5.88
N LYS A 167 -6.24 7.79 -4.80
CA LYS A 167 -6.16 6.32 -4.80
C LYS A 167 -7.07 5.74 -3.74
N ALA A 168 -7.93 4.81 -4.14
CA ALA A 168 -8.83 4.10 -3.23
C ALA A 168 -8.50 2.59 -3.26
N PRO A 169 -8.27 1.92 -2.12
CA PRO A 169 -8.06 0.48 -2.11
C PRO A 169 -9.31 -0.25 -2.61
N LEU A 170 -9.12 -1.31 -3.41
CA LEU A 170 -10.23 -2.09 -3.96
C LEU A 170 -10.68 -3.21 -3.01
N VAL A 171 -9.72 -3.97 -2.49
CA VAL A 171 -9.95 -5.07 -1.56
C VAL A 171 -8.98 -4.92 -0.40
N LEU A 172 -9.49 -5.04 0.83
CA LEU A 172 -8.69 -5.04 2.04
C LEU A 172 -8.76 -6.43 2.67
N VAL A 173 -7.61 -7.02 2.91
CA VAL A 173 -7.46 -8.30 3.62
C VAL A 173 -6.88 -8.00 5.00
N PRO A 174 -7.57 -8.32 6.10
CA PRO A 174 -7.01 -8.23 7.44
C PRO A 174 -5.94 -9.30 7.67
#